data_AF-A0A7L3KVA2-F1
#
_entry.id   AF-A0A7L3KVA2-F1
#
_cell.length_a   1.000
_cell.length_b   1.000
_cell.length_c   1.000
_cell.angle_alpha   90.00
_cell.angle_beta   90.00
_cell.angle_gamma   90.00
#
_symmetry.space_group_name_H-M   'P 1'
#
loop_
_entity.id
_entity.type
_entity.pdbx_description
1 polymer ?
#
loop_
_entity_poly.entity_id
_entity_poly.type
_entity_poly.pdbx_seq_one_letter_code
_entity_poly.pdbx_strand_id
1 'polypeptide(L)'
;MAPVKISYVVSFSSQDPKYPAENLLSEDGIQPWLGCPKEPSRQLSVELQLERASPIGYIDIGNYGCAFLQIEVGRSSWPCNQPYLTLVPTVTLMTPADSKLDQNRWKVRIDPKEKDMGKSCGHLWD
;
A
#
# COMPACT_ATOMS: atom_id res chain seq x y z
N MET A 1 13.80 2.29 14.32
CA MET A 1 13.08 1.01 14.08
C MET A 1 13.64 0.41 12.80
N ALA A 2 13.81 -0.91 12.74
CA ALA A 2 14.24 -1.56 11.50
C ALA A 2 13.08 -1.55 10.48
N PRO A 3 13.34 -1.41 9.17
CA PRO A 3 12.31 -1.57 8.14
C PRO A 3 11.62 -2.92 8.26
N VAL A 4 10.30 -2.92 8.12
CA VAL A 4 9.52 -4.16 8.06
C VAL A 4 9.72 -4.78 6.68
N LYS A 5 10.14 -6.05 6.65
CA LYS A 5 10.38 -6.78 5.39
C LYS A 5 9.08 -7.38 4.88
N ILE A 6 8.84 -7.19 3.58
CA ILE A 6 7.74 -7.80 2.85
C ILE A 6 8.27 -9.08 2.21
N SER A 7 7.57 -10.19 2.43
CA SER A 7 7.98 -11.50 1.94
C SER A 7 7.51 -11.76 0.51
N TYR A 8 6.22 -11.59 0.23
CA TYR A 8 5.66 -11.84 -1.10
C TYR A 8 4.32 -11.12 -1.31
N VAL A 9 3.88 -11.04 -2.56
CA VAL A 9 2.54 -10.56 -2.94
C VAL A 9 1.53 -11.69 -2.76
N VAL A 10 0.52 -11.50 -1.91
CA VAL A 10 -0.55 -12.49 -1.69
C VAL A 10 -1.56 -12.44 -2.83
N SER A 11 -2.01 -11.22 -3.15
CA SER A 11 -3.01 -10.98 -4.19
C SER A 11 -2.88 -9.56 -4.74
N PHE A 12 -3.41 -9.34 -5.95
CA PHE A 12 -3.51 -8.03 -6.57
C PHE A 12 -4.76 -7.96 -7.47
N SER A 13 -5.29 -6.76 -7.69
CA SER A 13 -6.49 -6.57 -8.52
C SER A 13 -6.18 -6.50 -10.02
N SER A 14 -5.07 -5.86 -10.41
CA SER A 14 -4.64 -5.69 -11.80
C SER A 14 -3.17 -5.32 -11.84
N GLN A 15 -2.47 -5.67 -12.92
CA GLN A 15 -1.07 -5.29 -13.09
C GLN A 15 -0.67 -5.13 -14.56
N ASP A 16 0.34 -4.27 -14.78
CA ASP A 16 1.05 -4.15 -16.05
C ASP A 16 2.12 -5.27 -16.15
N PRO A 17 2.22 -6.00 -17.28
CA PRO A 17 3.23 -7.05 -17.45
C PRO A 17 4.69 -6.59 -17.31
N LYS A 18 4.97 -5.31 -17.56
CA LYS A 18 6.29 -4.68 -17.41
C LYS A 18 6.48 -4.07 -16.02
N TYR A 19 5.40 -3.70 -15.34
CA TYR A 19 5.43 -3.08 -14.01
C TYR A 19 4.52 -3.80 -13.02
N PRO A 20 4.82 -5.07 -12.69
CA PRO A 20 3.95 -5.92 -11.90
C PRO A 20 4.01 -5.60 -10.40
N ALA A 21 3.11 -6.19 -9.60
CA ALA A 21 3.02 -5.92 -8.15
C ALA A 21 4.29 -6.32 -7.39
N GLU A 22 5.00 -7.34 -7.88
CA GLU A 22 6.25 -7.85 -7.30
C GLU A 22 7.37 -6.80 -7.30
N ASN A 23 7.29 -5.76 -8.13
CA ASN A 23 8.23 -4.64 -8.11
C ASN A 23 8.29 -3.93 -6.75
N LEU A 24 7.20 -3.98 -5.97
CA LEU A 24 7.15 -3.42 -4.62
C LEU A 24 8.06 -4.15 -3.63
N LEU A 25 8.49 -5.38 -3.97
CA LEU A 25 9.40 -6.20 -3.16
C LEU A 25 10.88 -5.97 -3.51
N SER A 26 11.16 -5.27 -4.61
CA SER A 26 12.53 -5.11 -5.10
C SER A 26 13.37 -4.28 -4.14
N GLU A 27 14.47 -4.86 -3.65
CA GLU A 27 15.51 -4.13 -2.91
C GLU A 27 16.44 -3.37 -3.88
N ASP A 28 16.49 -3.79 -5.15
CA ASP A 28 17.33 -3.22 -6.20
C ASP A 28 16.60 -2.10 -6.94
N GLY A 29 16.62 -0.91 -6.32
CA GLY A 29 16.07 0.32 -6.90
C GLY A 29 14.55 0.42 -6.85
N ILE A 30 14.05 1.64 -7.07
CA ILE A 30 12.61 1.94 -6.97
C ILE A 30 11.94 1.63 -8.31
N GLN A 31 11.14 0.57 -8.35
CA GLN A 31 10.31 0.21 -9.51
C GLN A 31 8.82 0.36 -9.16
N PRO A 32 8.01 0.97 -10.05
CA PRO A 32 6.59 1.14 -9.77
C PRO A 32 5.82 -0.15 -10.01
N TRP A 33 4.69 -0.27 -9.33
CA TRP A 33 3.60 -1.17 -9.71
C TRP A 33 2.53 -0.35 -10.42
N LEU A 34 2.09 -0.80 -11.60
CA LEU A 34 1.05 -0.16 -12.42
C LEU A 34 -0.07 -1.14 -12.73
N GLY A 35 -1.28 -0.62 -12.96
CA GLY A 35 -2.41 -1.42 -13.45
C GLY A 35 -2.29 -1.77 -14.94
N CYS A 36 -3.08 -2.75 -15.40
CA CYS A 36 -3.06 -3.17 -16.80
C CYS A 36 -3.44 -2.02 -17.75
N PRO A 37 -2.60 -1.68 -18.76
CA PRO A 37 -2.88 -0.57 -19.67
C PRO A 37 -4.04 -0.88 -20.64
N LYS A 38 -4.33 -2.17 -20.88
CA LYS A 38 -5.44 -2.61 -21.74
C LYS A 38 -6.79 -2.60 -21.03
N GLU A 39 -6.77 -2.70 -19.71
CA GLU A 39 -7.96 -2.78 -18.85
C GLU A 39 -7.81 -1.75 -17.72
N PRO A 40 -7.98 -0.46 -18.04
CA PRO A 40 -7.77 0.61 -17.07
C PRO A 40 -8.78 0.49 -15.92
N SER A 41 -8.28 0.23 -14.72
CA SER A 41 -9.07 0.28 -13.49
C SER A 41 -8.93 1.64 -12.81
N ARG A 42 -10.03 2.11 -12.19
CA ARG A 42 -10.01 3.32 -11.34
C ARG A 42 -9.39 3.07 -9.98
N GLN A 43 -9.33 1.81 -9.55
CA GLN A 43 -8.82 1.40 -8.25
C GLN A 43 -7.91 0.19 -8.42
N LEU A 44 -6.77 0.23 -7.73
CA LEU A 44 -5.83 -0.87 -7.63
C LEU A 44 -5.70 -1.25 -6.16
N SER A 45 -5.67 -2.55 -5.88
CA SER A 45 -5.39 -3.10 -4.57
C SER A 45 -4.32 -4.18 -4.67
N VAL A 46 -3.40 -4.20 -3.71
CA VAL A 46 -2.37 -5.22 -3.55
C VAL A 46 -2.34 -5.63 -2.08
N GLU A 47 -2.21 -6.93 -1.86
CA GLU A 47 -2.08 -7.54 -0.55
C GLU A 47 -0.66 -8.09 -0.42
N LEU A 48 0.02 -7.68 0.64
CA LEU A 48 1.44 -7.92 0.83
C LEU A 48 1.65 -8.63 2.16
N GLN A 49 2.27 -9.81 2.11
CA GLN A 49 2.61 -10.58 3.31
C GLN A 49 3.94 -10.08 3.87
N LEU A 50 3.96 -9.71 5.14
CA LEU A 50 5.19 -9.38 5.86
C LEU A 50 5.88 -10.66 6.32
N GLU A 51 7.21 -10.62 6.42
CA GLU A 51 8.03 -11.77 6.85
C GLU A 51 7.68 -12.23 8.28
N ARG A 52 7.23 -11.30 9.13
CA ARG A 52 6.80 -11.58 10.50
C ARG A 52 5.83 -10.51 11.01
N ALA A 53 4.97 -10.90 11.94
CA ALA A 53 4.08 -9.99 12.64
C ALA A 53 4.86 -8.87 13.35
N SER A 54 4.68 -7.63 12.90
CA SER A 54 5.47 -6.47 13.32
C SER A 54 4.58 -5.27 13.63
N PRO A 55 4.99 -4.38 14.56
CA PRO A 55 4.29 -3.12 14.76
C PRO A 55 4.61 -2.16 13.63
N ILE A 56 3.60 -1.45 13.11
CA ILE A 56 3.77 -0.47 12.05
C ILE A 56 3.85 0.93 12.68
N GLY A 57 5.05 1.54 12.63
CA GLY A 57 5.27 2.89 13.17
C GLY A 57 5.00 4.00 12.15
N TYR A 58 5.55 3.84 10.96
CA TYR A 58 5.37 4.75 9.83
C TYR A 58 5.46 3.97 8.52
N ILE A 59 4.92 4.57 7.46
CA ILE A 59 4.85 3.95 6.13
C ILE A 59 5.42 4.95 5.12
N ASP A 60 6.42 4.51 4.37
CA ASP A 60 7.03 5.28 3.29
C ASP A 60 6.51 4.79 1.94
N ILE A 61 5.95 5.69 1.13
CA ILE A 61 5.25 5.33 -0.10
C ILE A 61 5.76 6.18 -1.26
N GLY A 62 6.24 5.53 -2.31
CA GLY A 62 6.53 6.21 -3.57
C GLY A 62 5.25 6.35 -4.39
N ASN A 63 4.67 7.55 -4.45
CA ASN A 63 3.50 7.77 -5.31
C ASN A 63 3.93 7.81 -6.78
N TYR A 64 3.24 7.06 -7.65
CA TYR A 64 3.48 7.10 -9.10
C TYR A 64 2.15 7.25 -9.85
N GLY A 65 1.44 8.35 -9.58
CA GLY A 65 0.18 8.69 -10.25
C GLY A 65 -1.10 8.27 -9.51
N CYS A 66 -1.00 7.91 -8.22
CA CYS A 66 -2.13 7.59 -7.38
C CYS A 66 -2.72 8.88 -6.78
N ALA A 67 -4.04 9.09 -6.95
CA ALA A 67 -4.74 10.24 -6.38
C ALA A 67 -5.15 10.01 -4.91
N PHE A 68 -5.63 8.80 -4.59
CA PHE A 68 -6.12 8.42 -3.27
C PHE A 68 -5.50 7.11 -2.83
N LEU A 69 -5.11 7.05 -1.56
CA LEU A 69 -4.51 5.86 -0.97
C LEU A 69 -5.20 5.52 0.34
N GLN A 70 -5.48 4.25 0.56
CA GLN A 70 -5.93 3.69 1.84
C GLN A 70 -5.04 2.51 2.19
N ILE A 71 -4.76 2.32 3.48
CA ILE A 71 -3.95 1.18 3.96
C ILE A 71 -4.75 0.45 5.02
N GLU A 72 -4.83 -0.85 4.85
CA GLU A 72 -5.50 -1.75 5.76
C GLU A 72 -4.52 -2.84 6.22
N VAL A 73 -4.78 -3.41 7.39
CA VAL A 73 -3.95 -4.41 8.04
C VAL A 73 -4.79 -5.58 8.51
N GLY A 74 -4.21 -6.76 8.40
CA GLY A 74 -4.82 -8.02 8.78
C GLY A 74 -3.76 -8.93 9.37
N ARG A 75 -4.20 -10.10 9.84
CA ARG A 75 -3.27 -11.16 10.23
C ARG A 75 -3.52 -12.38 9.38
N SER A 76 -2.44 -13.01 8.92
CA SER A 76 -2.51 -14.27 8.16
C SER A 76 -3.26 -15.38 8.92
N SER A 77 -3.19 -15.34 10.26
CA SER A 77 -3.88 -16.27 11.16
C SER A 77 -5.40 -16.05 11.29
N TRP A 78 -5.94 -14.95 10.75
CA TRP A 78 -7.36 -14.66 10.84
C TRP A 78 -8.18 -15.58 9.92
N PRO A 79 -9.45 -15.88 10.27
CA PRO A 79 -10.35 -16.57 9.37
C PRO A 79 -10.49 -15.80 8.05
N CYS A 80 -10.61 -16.51 6.93
CA CYS A 80 -10.72 -15.89 5.59
C CYS A 80 -11.87 -14.88 5.44
N ASN A 81 -12.86 -14.92 6.33
CA ASN A 81 -14.03 -14.03 6.30
C ASN A 81 -13.85 -12.79 7.18
N GLN A 82 -12.73 -12.64 7.87
CA GLN A 82 -12.47 -11.49 8.71
C GLN A 82 -11.99 -10.32 7.84
N PRO A 83 -12.67 -9.16 7.85
CA PRO A 83 -12.23 -8.01 7.08
C PRO A 83 -10.94 -7.43 7.63
N TYR A 84 -10.13 -6.87 6.73
CA TYR A 84 -8.99 -6.03 7.08
C TYR A 84 -9.43 -4.82 7.92
N LEU A 85 -8.55 -4.36 8.80
CA LEU A 85 -8.76 -3.15 9.59
C LEU A 85 -8.05 -1.98 8.95
N THR A 86 -8.72 -0.84 8.84
CA THR A 86 -8.09 0.38 8.34
C THR A 86 -6.99 0.85 9.30
N LEU A 87 -5.76 0.94 8.78
CA LEU A 87 -4.60 1.52 9.49
C LEU A 87 -4.43 2.99 9.11
N VAL A 88 -4.57 3.30 7.82
CA VAL A 88 -4.55 4.66 7.28
C VAL A 88 -5.86 4.86 6.50
N PRO A 89 -6.74 5.79 6.94
CA PRO A 89 -7.95 6.11 6.20
C PRO A 89 -7.58 6.70 4.83
N THR A 90 -8.55 6.81 3.91
CA THR A 90 -8.29 7.36 2.57
C THR A 90 -7.63 8.74 2.66
N VAL A 91 -6.38 8.84 2.22
CA VAL A 91 -5.61 10.09 2.11
C VAL A 91 -5.52 10.51 0.65
N THR A 92 -5.55 11.83 0.41
CA THR A 92 -5.35 12.40 -0.92
C THR A 92 -3.88 12.65 -1.15
N LEU A 93 -3.31 12.05 -2.19
CA LEU A 93 -1.90 12.23 -2.58
C LEU A 93 -1.75 13.22 -3.75
N MET A 94 -2.75 13.30 -4.62
CA MET A 94 -2.78 14.23 -5.76
C MET A 94 -4.14 14.90 -5.85
N THR A 95 -4.16 16.19 -6.18
CA THR A 95 -5.40 16.88 -6.53
C THR A 95 -5.84 16.51 -7.95
N PRO A 96 -7.10 16.74 -8.35
CA PRO A 96 -7.54 16.51 -9.72
C PRO A 96 -6.75 17.31 -10.77
N ALA A 97 -6.20 18.46 -10.39
CA ALA A 97 -5.33 19.25 -11.27
C ALA A 97 -3.96 18.56 -11.43
N ASP A 98 -3.37 18.10 -10.33
CA ASP A 98 -2.10 17.36 -10.33
C ASP A 98 -2.21 16.07 -11.16
N SER A 99 -3.32 15.34 -11.03
CA SER A 99 -3.56 14.11 -11.80
C SER A 99 -3.68 14.35 -13.30
N LYS A 100 -4.28 15.48 -13.72
CA LYS A 100 -4.41 15.83 -15.15
C LYS A 100 -3.09 16.30 -15.76
N LEU A 101 -2.30 17.02 -14.97
CA LEU A 101 -1.01 17.58 -15.40
C LEU A 101 0.18 16.66 -15.10
N ASP A 102 -0.09 15.53 -14.47
CA ASP A 102 0.89 14.52 -14.08
C ASP A 102 2.01 15.07 -13.17
N GLN A 103 1.64 16.00 -12.30
CA GLN A 103 2.53 16.68 -11.36
C GLN A 103 2.43 16.06 -9.96
N ASN A 104 3.38 16.34 -9.08
CA ASN A 104 3.35 15.91 -7.68
C ASN A 104 3.39 14.38 -7.46
N ARG A 105 4.17 13.64 -8.26
CA ARG A 105 4.45 12.20 -8.08
C ARG A 105 5.42 11.89 -6.92
N TRP A 106 5.43 12.69 -5.86
CA TRP A 106 6.49 12.60 -4.85
C TRP A 106 6.21 11.55 -3.78
N LYS A 107 7.29 11.11 -3.14
CA LYS A 107 7.28 10.18 -2.00
C LYS A 107 6.50 10.76 -0.83
N VAL A 108 5.55 10.01 -0.31
CA VAL A 108 4.71 10.38 0.83
C VAL A 108 5.11 9.51 2.01
N ARG A 109 5.47 10.15 3.13
CA ARG A 109 5.60 9.47 4.42
C ARG A 109 4.31 9.66 5.19
N ILE A 110 3.75 8.55 5.65
CA ILE A 110 2.55 8.53 6.47
C ILE A 110 2.92 8.01 7.84
N ASP A 111 2.62 8.81 8.87
CA ASP A 111 2.71 8.40 10.27
C ASP A 111 1.27 8.18 10.77
N PRO A 112 0.77 6.93 10.78
CA PRO A 112 -0.57 6.68 11.29
C PRO A 112 -0.62 7.13 12.76
N LYS A 113 -1.56 7.99 13.13
CA LYS A 113 -1.73 8.39 14.54
C LYS A 113 -2.64 7.40 15.23
N GLU A 114 -2.55 7.29 16.55
CA GLU A 114 -3.46 6.42 17.33
C GLU A 114 -4.94 6.67 17.02
N LYS A 115 -5.31 7.95 16.79
CA LYS A 115 -6.66 8.36 16.36
C LYS A 115 -7.09 7.77 15.01
N ASP A 116 -6.15 7.53 14.11
CA ASP A 116 -6.39 7.01 12.76
C ASP A 116 -6.35 5.48 12.76
N MET A 117 -5.51 4.89 13.65
CA MET A 117 -5.38 3.45 13.81
C MET A 117 -6.64 2.83 14.43
N GLY A 118 -7.36 3.51 15.32
CA GLY A 118 -8.59 2.99 15.92
C GLY A 118 -8.39 1.59 16.52
N LYS A 119 -9.08 0.58 15.98
CA LYS A 119 -8.96 -0.83 16.41
C LYS A 119 -7.63 -1.50 16.01
N SER A 120 -6.87 -0.90 15.11
CA SER A 120 -5.58 -1.46 14.66
C SER A 120 -4.39 -1.06 15.55
N CYS A 121 -4.61 -0.15 16.51
CA CYS A 121 -3.58 0.41 17.36
C CYS A 121 -2.98 -0.65 18.31
N GLY A 122 -1.65 -0.68 18.45
CA GLY A 122 -0.95 -1.52 19.43
C GLY A 122 -0.86 -3.02 19.08
N HIS A 123 -1.30 -3.42 17.89
CA HIS A 123 -1.25 -4.80 17.41
C HIS A 123 -0.07 -5.05 16.46
N LEU A 124 0.26 -6.33 16.29
CA LEU A 124 1.26 -6.82 15.34
C LEU A 124 0.55 -7.34 14.10
N TRP A 125 1.01 -6.91 12.92
CA TRP A 125 0.42 -7.22 11.63
C TRP A 125 1.42 -7.97 10.77
N ASP A 126 0.94 -8.95 10.00
CA ASP A 126 1.72 -9.77 9.09
C ASP A 126 1.03 -9.94 7.74
#